data_AF-A0A349QM29-F1
#
_entry.id   AF-A0A349QM29-F1
#
_cell.length_a   1.000
_cell.length_b   1.000
_cell.length_c   1.000
_cell.angle_alpha   90.00
_cell.angle_beta   90.00
_cell.angle_gamma   90.00
#
_symmetry.space_group_name_H-M   'P 1'
#
loop_
_entity.id
_entity.type
_entity.pdbx_description
1 polymer ?
#
loop_
_entity_poly.entity_id
_entity_poly.type
_entity_poly.pdbx_seq_one_letter_code
_entity_poly.pdbx_strand_id
1 'polypeptide(L)'
;MSKSLYQTEGKMDGLEYKMALAMTNMDNIRWWHRNPERNKFSFCLNGFRNHYPDFIVRTTSGKIILIETKGDQLENAESREKIRLGRAWQDAAGKQAYRYYMVFQNKDLQMEGAYRFDEFLTLLREL
;
A
#
# COMPACT_ATOMS: atom_id res chain seq x y z
N MET A 1 8.55 -2.47 -19.99
CA MET A 1 9.60 -2.65 -18.97
C MET A 1 8.92 -2.85 -17.63
N SER A 2 9.37 -3.82 -16.83
CA SER A 2 8.82 -4.04 -15.48
C SER A 2 9.04 -2.78 -14.63
N LYS A 3 8.01 -2.33 -13.89
CA LYS A 3 8.14 -1.24 -12.91
C LYS A 3 8.47 -1.74 -11.50
N SER A 4 8.68 -3.05 -11.35
CA SER A 4 9.28 -3.64 -10.17
C SER A 4 10.64 -3.00 -9.89
N LEU A 5 10.93 -2.69 -8.62
CA LEU A 5 12.21 -2.13 -8.20
C LEU A 5 13.34 -3.15 -8.33
N TYR A 6 13.06 -4.43 -8.01
CA TYR A 6 14.03 -5.52 -8.15
C TYR A 6 13.76 -6.38 -9.38
N GLN A 7 14.78 -7.11 -9.84
CA GLN A 7 14.65 -8.04 -10.97
C GLN A 7 13.63 -9.15 -10.68
N THR A 8 13.58 -9.59 -9.42
CA THR A 8 12.63 -10.58 -8.91
C THR A 8 12.06 -10.06 -7.60
N GLU A 9 10.74 -10.02 -7.51
CA GLU A 9 10.02 -9.68 -6.28
C GLU A 9 9.56 -10.96 -5.58
N GLY A 10 9.14 -10.83 -4.31
CA GLY A 10 8.56 -11.94 -3.56
C GLY A 10 7.29 -12.51 -4.23
N LYS A 11 6.93 -13.74 -3.85
CA LYS A 11 5.70 -14.38 -4.33
C LYS A 11 4.49 -13.52 -3.94
N MET A 12 3.61 -13.27 -4.92
CA MET A 12 2.33 -12.58 -4.73
C MET A 12 1.20 -13.49 -5.20
N ASP A 13 0.05 -13.38 -4.57
CA ASP A 13 -1.18 -14.04 -5.01
C ASP A 13 -2.39 -13.09 -4.92
N GLY A 14 -3.55 -13.56 -5.38
CA GLY A 14 -4.84 -12.90 -5.19
C GLY A 14 -4.83 -11.40 -5.49
N LEU A 15 -5.04 -10.59 -4.45
CA LEU A 15 -5.15 -9.13 -4.53
C LEU A 15 -3.78 -8.45 -4.69
N GLU A 16 -2.73 -8.97 -4.07
CA GLU A 16 -1.36 -8.46 -4.23
C GLU A 16 -0.92 -8.51 -5.69
N TYR A 17 -1.16 -9.65 -6.36
CA TYR A 17 -0.82 -9.79 -7.79
C TYR A 17 -1.59 -8.81 -8.67
N LYS A 18 -2.89 -8.61 -8.40
CA LYS A 18 -3.71 -7.62 -9.12
C LYS A 18 -3.20 -6.20 -8.91
N MET A 19 -2.79 -5.86 -7.69
CA MET A 19 -2.21 -4.55 -7.37
C MET A 19 -0.89 -4.32 -8.13
N ALA A 20 0.03 -5.30 -8.10
CA ALA A 20 1.30 -5.22 -8.83
C ALA A 20 1.11 -5.06 -10.35
N LEU A 21 0.18 -5.81 -10.94
CA LEU A 21 -0.17 -5.70 -12.36
C LEU A 21 -0.74 -4.30 -12.68
N ALA A 22 -1.63 -3.78 -11.85
CA ALA A 22 -2.22 -2.45 -12.04
C ALA A 22 -1.15 -1.36 -11.99
N MET A 23 -0.30 -1.36 -10.96
CA MET A 23 0.78 -0.37 -10.79
C MET A 23 1.81 -0.42 -11.93
N THR A 24 2.11 -1.62 -12.45
CA THR A 24 3.04 -1.79 -13.58
C THR A 24 2.55 -1.08 -14.84
N ASN A 25 1.24 -0.97 -15.03
CA ASN A 25 0.61 -0.35 -16.19
C ASN A 25 0.25 1.13 -16.00
N MET A 26 0.60 1.75 -14.86
CA MET A 26 0.27 3.15 -14.57
C MET A 26 1.44 4.08 -14.88
N ASP A 27 1.28 5.04 -15.79
CA ASP A 27 2.37 5.94 -16.23
C ASP A 27 2.95 6.83 -15.12
N ASN A 28 2.14 7.20 -14.13
CA ASN A 28 2.57 8.01 -12.99
C ASN A 28 3.36 7.22 -11.92
N ILE A 29 3.52 5.90 -12.07
CA ILE A 29 4.39 5.09 -11.21
C ILE A 29 5.79 5.02 -11.79
N ARG A 30 6.79 5.40 -10.97
CA ARG A 30 8.22 5.28 -11.29
C ARG A 30 8.73 3.88 -10.97
N TRP A 31 8.42 3.38 -9.78
CA TRP A 31 8.70 2.00 -9.38
C TRP A 31 7.78 1.57 -8.24
N TRP A 32 7.61 0.27 -8.07
CA TRP A 32 6.99 -0.35 -6.90
C TRP A 32 7.88 -1.48 -6.38
N HIS A 33 7.82 -1.76 -5.09
CA HIS A 33 8.52 -2.86 -4.43
C HIS A 33 7.54 -3.59 -3.53
N ARG A 34 7.54 -4.92 -3.57
CA ARG A 34 6.82 -5.73 -2.59
C ARG A 34 7.65 -5.79 -1.31
N ASN A 35 7.15 -5.22 -0.24
CA ASN A 35 7.79 -5.30 1.06
C ASN A 35 7.91 -6.79 1.47
N PRO A 36 9.12 -7.26 1.82
CA PRO A 36 9.30 -8.66 2.21
C PRO A 36 8.47 -9.02 3.44
N GLU A 37 8.06 -10.29 3.53
CA GLU A 37 7.46 -10.84 4.75
C GLU A 37 8.35 -10.55 5.97
N ARG A 38 7.72 -10.33 7.13
CA ARG A 38 8.36 -9.86 8.36
C ARG A 38 9.74 -10.49 8.61
N ASN A 39 10.78 -9.73 8.30
CA ASN A 39 12.17 -10.07 8.56
C ASN A 39 12.99 -8.78 8.76
N LYS A 40 14.31 -8.93 8.94
CA LYS A 40 15.22 -7.80 9.21
C LYS A 40 15.35 -6.76 8.08
N PHE A 41 14.90 -7.09 6.88
CA PHE A 41 14.90 -6.24 5.69
C PHE A 41 13.53 -5.62 5.40
N SER A 42 12.46 -6.04 6.10
CA SER A 42 11.12 -5.50 5.89
C SER A 42 11.02 -4.08 6.43
N PHE A 43 10.32 -3.22 5.69
CA PHE A 43 9.90 -1.93 6.21
C PHE A 43 8.77 -2.12 7.23
N CYS A 44 8.90 -1.47 8.39
CA CYS A 44 7.95 -1.57 9.48
C CYS A 44 7.51 -0.17 9.95
N LEU A 45 6.20 0.05 10.00
CA LEU A 45 5.61 1.14 10.77
C LEU A 45 5.56 0.69 12.22
N ASN A 46 6.45 1.23 13.03
CA ASN A 46 6.49 0.98 14.46
C ASN A 46 5.46 1.87 15.16
N GLY A 47 4.62 1.29 16.00
CA GLY A 47 3.62 1.99 16.80
C GLY A 47 3.15 1.14 17.96
N PHE A 48 1.90 1.32 18.40
CA PHE A 48 1.28 0.45 19.42
C PHE A 48 1.14 -1.01 18.95
N ARG A 49 1.22 -1.24 17.64
CA ARG A 49 1.51 -2.52 17.00
C ARG A 49 2.47 -2.30 15.83
N ASN A 50 3.23 -3.32 15.48
CA ASN A 50 4.05 -3.31 14.27
C ASN A 50 3.20 -3.63 13.04
N HIS A 51 3.37 -2.84 11.99
CA HIS A 51 2.66 -3.00 10.73
C HIS A 51 3.62 -2.98 9.54
N TYR A 52 3.49 -3.95 8.65
CA TYR A 52 4.34 -4.16 7.49
C TYR A 52 3.43 -4.07 6.26
N PRO A 53 3.40 -2.95 5.54
CA PRO A 53 2.55 -2.78 4.37
C PRO A 53 3.06 -3.67 3.23
N ASP A 54 2.17 -4.23 2.43
CA ASP A 54 2.54 -5.10 1.30
C ASP A 54 3.44 -4.44 0.26
N PHE A 55 3.19 -3.16 -0.06
CA PHE A 55 3.92 -2.45 -1.12
C PHE A 55 4.46 -1.09 -0.68
N ILE A 56 5.61 -0.75 -1.26
CA ILE A 56 6.21 0.58 -1.24
C ILE A 56 6.30 1.07 -2.69
N VAL A 57 5.72 2.23 -2.96
CA VAL A 57 5.54 2.74 -4.32
C VAL A 57 6.11 4.15 -4.43
N ARG A 58 6.83 4.43 -5.53
CA ARG A 58 7.31 5.75 -5.89
C ARG A 58 6.57 6.27 -7.11
N THR A 59 5.92 7.42 -6.98
CA THR A 59 5.35 8.12 -8.14
C THR A 59 6.42 8.90 -8.90
N THR A 60 6.16 9.22 -10.16
CA THR A 60 7.00 10.12 -10.97
C THR A 60 7.02 11.54 -10.39
N SER A 61 5.93 11.97 -9.74
CA SER A 61 5.82 13.24 -9.00
C SER A 61 6.67 13.28 -7.71
N GLY A 62 7.20 12.13 -7.29
CA GLY A 62 8.11 12.03 -6.16
C GLY A 62 7.47 11.73 -4.81
N LYS A 63 6.23 11.21 -4.79
CA LYS A 63 5.59 10.72 -3.56
C LYS A 63 6.01 9.28 -3.27
N ILE A 64 6.10 8.93 -1.99
CA ILE A 64 6.19 7.55 -1.52
C ILE A 64 4.83 7.14 -0.97
N ILE A 65 4.31 6.02 -1.45
CA ILE A 65 3.01 5.49 -1.06
C ILE A 65 3.21 4.11 -0.46
N LEU A 66 2.69 3.91 0.75
CA LEU A 66 2.62 2.61 1.39
C LEU A 66 1.21 2.04 1.18
N ILE A 67 1.14 0.80 0.74
CA ILE A 67 -0.13 0.13 0.41
C ILE A 67 -0.17 -1.20 1.14
N GLU A 68 -1.22 -1.40 1.94
CA GLU A 68 -1.64 -2.70 2.45
C GLU A 68 -2.82 -3.19 1.61
N THR A 69 -2.79 -4.42 1.12
CA THR A 69 -3.92 -5.06 0.45
C THR A 69 -4.64 -6.01 1.40
N LYS A 70 -5.97 -6.10 1.27
CA LYS A 70 -6.78 -6.92 2.17
C LYS A 70 -7.94 -7.60 1.48
N GLY A 71 -8.06 -8.91 1.68
CA GLY A 71 -9.28 -9.65 1.32
C GLY A 71 -10.44 -9.25 2.23
N ASP A 72 -11.66 -9.20 1.69
CA ASP A 72 -12.84 -8.68 2.40
C ASP A 72 -13.15 -9.43 3.71
N GLN A 73 -12.84 -10.74 3.75
CA GLN A 73 -13.06 -11.62 4.91
C GLN A 73 -12.11 -11.34 6.08
N LEU A 74 -11.06 -10.54 5.87
CA LEU A 74 -10.01 -10.29 6.85
C LEU A 74 -10.21 -8.97 7.62
N GLU A 75 -11.30 -8.24 7.39
CA GLU A 75 -11.58 -7.04 8.16
C GLU A 75 -11.95 -7.38 9.61
N ASN A 76 -11.28 -6.68 10.53
CA ASN A 76 -11.47 -6.80 11.97
C ASN A 76 -10.98 -5.51 12.67
N ALA A 77 -11.12 -5.46 14.01
CA ALA A 77 -10.64 -4.34 14.83
C ALA A 77 -9.16 -4.01 14.59
N GLU A 78 -8.30 -5.03 14.41
CA GLU A 78 -6.88 -4.86 14.13
C GLU A 78 -6.63 -4.12 12.80
N SER A 79 -7.49 -4.33 11.80
CA SER A 79 -7.38 -3.63 10.51
C SER A 79 -7.63 -2.14 10.68
N ARG A 80 -8.62 -1.76 11.48
CA ARG A 80 -8.94 -0.36 11.79
C ARG A 80 -7.83 0.31 12.61
N GLU A 81 -7.23 -0.43 13.53
CA GLU A 81 -6.03 -0.02 14.26
C GLU A 81 -4.85 0.27 13.31
N LYS A 82 -4.55 -0.65 12.39
CA LYS A 82 -3.48 -0.48 11.39
C LYS A 82 -3.72 0.71 10.47
N ILE A 83 -4.97 0.94 10.04
CA ILE A 83 -5.34 2.15 9.27
C ILE A 83 -4.98 3.41 10.06
N ARG A 84 -5.42 3.51 11.33
CA ARG A 84 -5.10 4.67 12.18
C ARG A 84 -3.60 4.88 12.36
N LEU A 85 -2.84 3.78 12.56
CA LEU A 85 -1.38 3.84 12.64
C LEU A 85 -0.75 4.37 11.34
N GLY A 86 -1.17 3.85 10.19
CA GLY A 86 -0.68 4.30 8.89
C GLY A 86 -0.99 5.76 8.61
N ARG A 87 -2.17 6.23 9.04
CA ARG A 87 -2.56 7.65 8.99
C ARG A 87 -1.67 8.53 9.88
N ALA A 88 -1.44 8.12 11.13
CA ALA A 88 -0.52 8.83 12.02
C ALA A 88 0.90 8.89 11.45
N TRP A 89 1.37 7.79 10.84
CA TRP A 89 2.68 7.73 10.20
C TRP A 89 2.81 8.71 9.03
N GLN A 90 1.86 8.76 8.09
CA GLN A 90 1.97 9.69 6.95
C GLN A 90 1.95 11.15 7.39
N ASP A 91 1.22 11.47 8.46
CA ASP A 91 1.11 12.84 8.96
C ASP A 91 2.44 13.25 9.61
N ALA A 92 3.03 12.37 10.41
CA ALA A 92 4.35 12.56 11.01
C ALA A 92 5.48 12.59 9.97
N ALA A 93 5.41 11.76 8.94
CA ALA A 93 6.41 11.71 7.87
C ALA A 93 6.34 12.91 6.90
N GLY A 94 5.25 13.68 6.95
CA GLY A 94 4.99 14.78 6.02
C GLY A 94 4.09 14.32 4.88
N LYS A 95 2.78 14.47 5.09
CA LYS A 95 1.73 13.95 4.20
C LYS A 95 1.83 14.41 2.73
N GLN A 96 2.52 15.52 2.44
CA GLN A 96 2.72 15.97 1.06
C GLN A 96 3.60 15.01 0.25
N ALA A 97 4.58 14.37 0.90
CA ALA A 97 5.53 13.45 0.26
C ALA A 97 5.20 11.97 0.54
N TYR A 98 4.54 11.67 1.66
CA TYR A 98 4.26 10.30 2.11
C TYR A 98 2.77 10.06 2.27
N ARG A 99 2.28 8.93 1.76
CA ARG A 99 0.87 8.52 1.88
C ARG A 99 0.78 7.07 2.37
N TYR A 100 -0.29 6.76 3.08
CA TYR A 100 -0.63 5.40 3.46
C TYR A 100 -2.07 5.07 3.06
N TYR A 101 -2.26 3.88 2.49
CA TYR A 101 -3.57 3.36 2.13
C TYR A 101 -3.69 1.88 2.49
N MET A 102 -4.87 1.48 2.95
CA MET A 102 -5.31 0.10 3.03
C MET A 102 -6.38 -0.15 1.97
N VAL A 103 -6.22 -1.19 1.17
CA VAL A 103 -7.02 -1.42 -0.03
C VAL A 103 -7.73 -2.76 0.09
N PHE A 104 -9.06 -2.71 0.17
CA PHE A 104 -9.92 -3.88 0.26
C PHE A 104 -10.39 -4.30 -1.13
N GLN A 105 -10.66 -5.59 -1.32
CA GLN A 105 -11.11 -6.09 -2.61
C GLN A 105 -12.44 -5.44 -3.05
N ASN A 106 -13.45 -5.48 -2.20
CA ASN A 106 -14.77 -4.89 -2.49
C ASN A 106 -15.36 -4.11 -1.31
N LYS A 107 -14.80 -4.25 -0.10
CA LYS A 107 -15.36 -3.67 1.11
C LYS A 107 -15.03 -2.17 1.23
N ASP A 108 -16.07 -1.34 1.37
CA ASP A 108 -15.92 0.05 1.81
C ASP A 108 -16.08 0.12 3.33
N LEU A 109 -15.06 0.66 4.02
CA LEU A 109 -15.11 0.85 5.47
C LEU A 109 -15.56 2.24 5.88
N GLN A 110 -15.75 3.16 4.93
CA GLN A 110 -16.04 4.57 5.15
C GLN A 110 -15.04 5.20 6.12
N MET A 111 -13.78 4.79 6.00
CA MET A 111 -12.68 5.25 6.83
C MET A 111 -11.63 5.91 5.94
N GLU A 112 -11.18 7.10 6.32
CA GLU A 112 -10.11 7.77 5.58
C GLU A 112 -8.85 6.90 5.52
N GLY A 113 -8.29 6.75 4.30
CA GLY A 113 -7.15 5.87 4.06
C GLY A 113 -7.51 4.40 3.84
N ALA A 114 -8.79 4.02 3.88
CA ALA A 114 -9.29 2.71 3.48
C ALA A 114 -10.16 2.85 2.24
N TYR A 115 -9.85 2.10 1.18
CA TYR A 115 -10.54 2.22 -0.11
C TYR A 115 -10.84 0.85 -0.70
N ARG A 116 -11.89 0.78 -1.52
CA ARG A 116 -12.09 -0.36 -2.41
C ARG A 116 -11.03 -0.35 -3.52
N PHE A 117 -10.73 -1.51 -4.06
CA PHE A 117 -9.64 -1.68 -5.03
C PHE A 117 -9.80 -0.78 -6.25
N ASP A 118 -10.98 -0.78 -6.88
CA ASP A 118 -11.31 0.06 -8.04
C ASP A 118 -11.19 1.56 -7.76
N GLU A 119 -11.75 2.02 -6.64
CA GLU A 119 -11.67 3.41 -6.18
C GLU A 119 -10.21 3.84 -5.94
N PHE A 120 -9.45 2.97 -5.29
CA PHE A 120 -8.04 3.23 -5.01
C PHE A 120 -7.22 3.32 -6.30
N LEU A 121 -7.48 2.49 -7.31
CA LEU A 121 -6.75 2.59 -8.59
C LEU A 121 -7.01 3.93 -9.30
N THR A 122 -8.22 4.49 -9.18
CA THR A 122 -8.52 5.83 -9.71
C THR A 122 -7.72 6.89 -8.96
N LEU A 123 -7.77 6.87 -7.62
CA LEU A 123 -7.01 7.79 -6.78
C LEU A 123 -5.49 7.70 -7.01
N LEU A 124 -4.95 6.48 -7.14
CA LEU A 124 -3.51 6.27 -7.32
C LEU A 124 -2.99 6.88 -8.62
N ARG A 125 -3.81 6.97 -9.68
CA ARG A 125 -3.42 7.61 -10.95
C ARG A 125 -3.29 9.12 -10.86
N GLU A 126 -3.92 9.74 -9.87
CA GLU A 126 -3.92 11.20 -9.67
C GLU A 126 -2.78 11.67 -8.74
N LEU A 127 -2.07 10.75 -8.08
CA LEU A 127 -0.96 11.03 -7.16
C LEU A 127 0.40 11.21 -7.87
#